data_AF-A0A2K6A8P8-F1
#
_entry.id   AF-A0A2K6A8P8-F1
#
_cell.length_a   1.000
_cell.length_b   1.000
_cell.length_c   1.000
_cell.angle_alpha   90.00
_cell.angle_beta   90.00
_cell.angle_gamma   90.00
#
_symmetry.space_group_name_H-M   'P 1'
#
loop_
_entity.id
_entity.type
_entity.pdbx_description
1 polymer ?
#
loop_
_entity_poly.entity_id
_entity_poly.type
_entity_poly.pdbx_seq_one_letter_code
_entity_poly.pdbx_strand_id
1 'polypeptide(L)'
;MRSDASDMLAAALEQMDGIIAGSKALEYSNGIFDCQSPTSPFMGSLRALHLVEDLRGLLEMMETDEKEDSTAEMLIEWLQSQMVGVCLL
;
A
#
# COMPACT_ATOMS: atom_id res chain seq x y z
N MET A 1 -34.56 -31.98 -6.96
CA MET A 1 -34.62 -31.00 -5.85
C MET A 1 -33.49 -31.14 -4.82
N ARG A 2 -32.84 -32.31 -4.65
CA ARG A 2 -31.71 -32.47 -3.68
C ARG A 2 -30.33 -32.08 -4.24
N SER A 3 -30.18 -31.97 -5.58
CA SER A 3 -28.89 -31.64 -6.23
C SER A 3 -28.50 -30.17 -6.04
N ASP A 4 -29.43 -29.23 -6.22
CA ASP A 4 -29.11 -27.79 -6.17
C ASP A 4 -28.49 -27.33 -4.85
N ALA A 5 -28.92 -27.92 -3.73
CA ALA A 5 -28.35 -27.62 -2.41
C ALA A 5 -26.94 -28.19 -2.23
N SER A 6 -26.65 -29.34 -2.84
CA SER A 6 -25.33 -29.96 -2.81
C SER A 6 -24.33 -29.19 -3.70
N ASP A 7 -24.78 -28.73 -4.86
CA ASP A 7 -23.97 -27.96 -5.80
C ASP A 7 -23.64 -26.57 -5.25
N MET A 8 -24.61 -25.94 -4.57
CA MET A 8 -24.39 -24.67 -3.85
C MET A 8 -23.38 -24.81 -2.71
N LEU A 9 -23.41 -25.92 -1.98
CA LEU A 9 -22.43 -26.21 -0.93
C LEU A 9 -21.03 -26.44 -1.52
N ALA A 10 -20.92 -27.19 -2.61
CA ALA A 10 -19.64 -27.45 -3.27
C ALA A 10 -19.01 -26.15 -3.80
N ALA A 11 -19.82 -25.29 -4.44
CA ALA A 11 -19.37 -23.97 -4.90
C ALA A 11 -18.94 -23.05 -3.75
N ALA A 12 -19.66 -23.10 -2.62
CA ALA A 12 -19.29 -22.34 -1.43
C ALA A 12 -17.95 -22.80 -0.83
N LEU A 13 -17.70 -24.10 -0.79
CA LEU A 13 -16.43 -24.65 -0.30
C LEU A 13 -15.25 -24.30 -1.22
N GLU A 14 -15.45 -24.33 -2.55
CA GLU A 14 -14.44 -23.89 -3.52
C GLU A 14 -14.17 -22.38 -3.44
N GLN A 15 -15.16 -21.58 -3.01
CA GLN A 15 -14.94 -20.17 -2.73
C GLN A 15 -14.08 -19.96 -1.47
N MET A 16 -14.33 -20.71 -0.40
CA MET A 16 -13.52 -20.68 0.81
C MET A 16 -12.08 -21.09 0.55
N ASP A 17 -11.86 -22.18 -0.19
CA ASP A 17 -10.51 -22.65 -0.54
C ASP A 17 -9.78 -21.63 -1.41
N GLY A 18 -10.48 -20.98 -2.34
CA GLY A 18 -9.89 -19.91 -3.13
C GLY A 18 -9.44 -18.70 -2.30
N ILE A 19 -10.15 -18.36 -1.22
CA ILE A 19 -9.76 -17.29 -0.30
C ILE A 19 -8.57 -17.73 0.56
N ILE A 20 -8.60 -18.96 1.11
CA ILE A 20 -7.55 -19.50 1.98
C ILE A 20 -6.23 -19.71 1.22
N ALA A 21 -6.31 -20.21 -0.02
CA ALA A 21 -5.16 -20.38 -0.91
C ALA A 21 -4.69 -19.06 -1.56
N GLY A 22 -5.39 -17.95 -1.33
CA GLY A 22 -5.08 -16.64 -1.89
C GLY A 22 -5.33 -16.51 -3.41
N SER A 23 -6.05 -17.46 -4.01
CA SER A 23 -6.38 -17.46 -5.45
C SER A 23 -7.65 -16.67 -5.78
N LYS A 24 -8.48 -16.34 -4.79
CA LYS A 24 -9.64 -15.44 -4.90
C LYS A 24 -9.46 -14.29 -3.91
N ALA A 25 -9.04 -13.14 -4.41
CA ALA A 25 -9.09 -11.90 -3.65
C ALA A 25 -10.57 -11.52 -3.46
N LEU A 26 -11.03 -11.55 -2.22
CA LEU A 26 -12.38 -11.11 -1.86
C LEU A 26 -12.37 -9.57 -1.88
N GLU A 27 -12.75 -8.98 -3.02
CA GLU A 27 -12.96 -7.54 -3.12
C GLU A 27 -14.22 -7.13 -2.33
N TYR A 28 -14.13 -7.13 -1.00
CA TYR A 28 -15.06 -6.36 -0.18
C TYR A 28 -14.76 -4.87 -0.37
N SER A 29 -15.19 -4.32 -1.49
CA SER A 29 -15.33 -2.87 -1.67
C SER A 29 -16.54 -2.42 -0.85
N ASN A 30 -16.33 -2.19 0.44
CA ASN A 30 -17.28 -1.49 1.32
C ASN A 30 -16.61 -0.25 1.92
N GLY A 31 -15.83 0.48 1.12
CA GLY A 31 -15.33 1.83 1.39
C GLY A 31 -14.31 1.99 2.53
N ILE A 32 -14.13 1.00 3.40
CA ILE A 32 -13.10 0.99 4.43
C ILE A 32 -11.90 0.24 3.84
N PHE A 33 -11.06 1.02 3.17
CA PHE A 33 -9.78 0.54 2.70
C PHE A 33 -8.83 0.51 3.90
N ASP A 34 -8.53 -0.69 4.41
CA ASP A 34 -7.67 -0.84 5.58
C ASP A 34 -6.21 -0.72 5.12
N CYS A 35 -5.73 0.51 5.04
CA CYS A 35 -4.33 0.80 4.70
C CYS A 35 -3.34 0.31 5.76
N GLN A 36 -3.83 -0.25 6.87
CA GLN A 36 -3.04 -0.82 7.96
C GLN A 36 -2.74 -2.32 7.77
N SER A 37 -3.35 -3.00 6.80
CA SER A 37 -3.05 -4.42 6.56
C SER A 37 -1.77 -4.59 5.72
N PRO A 38 -0.78 -5.40 6.14
CA PRO A 38 0.49 -5.61 5.44
C PRO A 38 0.34 -6.12 4.00
N THR A 39 -0.76 -6.81 3.71
CA THR A 39 -1.07 -7.40 2.40
C THR A 39 -1.97 -6.51 1.54
N SER A 40 -2.27 -5.31 2.02
CA SER A 40 -3.19 -4.40 1.35
C SER A 40 -2.56 -3.85 0.07
N PRO A 41 -3.18 -4.04 -1.11
CA PRO A 41 -2.60 -3.60 -2.39
C PRO A 41 -2.37 -2.07 -2.47
N PHE A 42 -2.98 -1.28 -1.58
CA PHE A 42 -2.87 0.17 -1.57
C PHE A 42 -1.98 0.67 -0.41
N MET A 43 -1.39 -0.22 0.40
CA MET A 43 -0.37 0.17 1.38
C MET A 43 0.84 0.82 0.66
N GLY A 44 1.12 0.41 -0.58
CA GLY A 44 2.07 1.10 -1.46
C GLY A 44 1.65 2.54 -1.79
N SER A 45 0.38 2.76 -2.13
CA SER A 45 -0.16 4.09 -2.42
C SER A 45 -0.20 5.00 -1.19
N LEU A 46 -0.54 4.48 -0.01
CA LEU A 46 -0.49 5.26 1.24
C LEU A 46 0.95 5.66 1.58
N ARG A 47 1.92 4.74 1.42
CA ARG A 47 3.34 5.05 1.59
C ARG A 47 3.82 6.15 0.65
N ALA A 48 3.37 6.14 -0.61
CA ALA A 48 3.69 7.21 -1.56
C ALA A 48 3.07 8.55 -1.16
N LEU A 49 1.85 8.57 -0.62
CA LEU A 49 1.20 9.80 -0.15
C LEU A 49 1.93 10.42 1.03
N HIS A 50 2.31 9.63 2.05
CA HIS A 50 3.10 10.16 3.17
C HIS A 50 4.46 10.71 2.72
N LEU A 51 5.15 10.04 1.79
CA LEU A 51 6.39 10.55 1.22
C LEU A 51 6.21 11.93 0.58
N VAL A 52 5.09 12.16 -0.10
CA VAL A 52 4.77 13.46 -0.71
C VAL A 52 4.49 14.53 0.35
N GLU A 53 3.82 14.18 1.45
CA GLU A 53 3.59 15.10 2.56
C GLU A 53 4.89 15.49 3.26
N ASP A 54 5.77 14.54 3.54
CA ASP A 54 7.08 14.80 4.14
C ASP A 54 7.97 15.63 3.21
N LEU A 55 7.97 15.34 1.91
CA LEU A 55 8.67 16.14 0.90
C LEU A 55 8.17 17.58 0.89
N ARG A 56 6.85 17.79 0.98
CA ARG A 56 6.27 19.13 1.07
C ARG A 56 6.77 19.86 2.31
N GLY A 57 6.74 19.20 3.47
CA GLY A 57 7.24 19.78 4.72
C GLY A 57 8.73 20.14 4.66
N LEU A 58 9.54 19.27 4.07
CA LEU A 58 10.96 19.53 3.85
C LEU A 58 11.18 20.75 2.95
N LEU A 59 10.48 20.84 1.82
CA LEU A 59 10.58 21.99 0.89
C LEU A 59 10.07 23.29 1.52
N GLU A 60 9.04 23.25 2.36
CA GLU A 60 8.54 24.43 3.11
C GLU A 60 9.56 24.94 4.13
N MET A 61 10.45 24.07 4.62
CA MET A 61 11.51 24.42 5.58
C MET A 61 12.82 24.84 4.90
N MET A 62 12.96 24.65 3.58
CA MET A 62 14.15 25.08 2.84
C MET A 62 14.09 26.59 2.55
N GLU A 63 15.17 27.29 2.88
CA GLU A 63 15.35 28.69 2.47
C GLU A 63 15.76 28.74 0.98
N THR A 64 15.15 29.64 0.21
CA THR A 64 15.35 29.74 -1.25
C THR A 64 16.70 30.31 -1.68
N ASP A 65 17.63 30.55 -0.74
CA ASP A 65 18.97 31.08 -1.02
C ASP A 65 20.00 29.97 -1.29
N GLU A 66 19.61 28.70 -1.09
CA GLU A 66 20.48 27.56 -1.30
C GLU A 66 20.77 27.31 -2.79
N LYS A 67 22.05 27.04 -3.10
CA LYS A 67 22.54 26.75 -4.44
C LYS A 67 21.83 25.49 -4.98
N GLU A 68 21.30 25.53 -6.21
CA GLU A 68 20.43 24.45 -6.73
C GLU A 68 21.05 23.04 -6.69
N ASP A 69 22.37 22.91 -6.89
CA ASP A 69 23.08 21.63 -6.78
C ASP A 69 23.01 21.04 -5.36
N SER A 70 23.09 21.88 -4.32
CA SER A 70 23.03 21.47 -2.90
C SER A 70 21.64 20.94 -2.54
N THR A 71 20.59 21.55 -3.10
CA THR A 71 19.21 21.11 -2.91
C THR A 71 18.97 19.73 -3.52
N ALA A 72 19.49 19.48 -4.73
CA ALA A 72 19.34 18.19 -5.38
C ALA A 72 20.03 17.07 -4.60
N GLU A 73 21.25 17.30 -4.12
CA GLU A 73 21.99 16.33 -3.30
C GLU A 73 21.26 16.03 -1.98
N MET A 74 20.76 17.06 -1.30
CA MET A 74 19.97 16.91 -0.07
C MET A 74 18.69 16.09 -0.29
N LEU A 75 17.97 16.35 -1.38
CA LEU A 75 16.74 15.60 -1.73
C LEU A 75 17.03 14.14 -2.05
N ILE A 76 18.16 13.84 -2.71
CA ILE A 76 18.59 12.48 -3.02
C ILE A 76 18.92 11.72 -1.73
N GLU A 77 19.68 12.32 -0.82
CA GLU A 77 20.01 11.70 0.48
C GLU A 77 18.75 11.44 1.31
N TRP A 78 17.82 12.40 1.34
CA TRP A 78 16.54 12.24 2.04
C TRP A 78 15.72 11.08 1.45
N LEU A 79 15.56 11.02 0.12
CA LEU A 79 14.84 9.93 -0.55
C LEU A 79 15.47 8.56 -0.28
N GLN A 80 16.81 8.48 -0.29
CA GLN A 80 17.52 7.24 0.02
C GLN A 80 17.27 6.80 1.46
N SER A 81 17.27 7.73 2.42
CA SER A 81 16.95 7.45 3.83
C SER A 81 15.55 6.85 3.98
N GLN A 82 14.56 7.40 3.27
CA GLN A 82 13.18 6.88 3.26
C GLN A 82 13.10 5.48 2.65
N MET A 83 13.81 5.21 1.55
CA MET A 83 13.79 3.89 0.91
C MET A 83 14.49 2.80 1.75
N VAL A 84 15.58 3.14 2.45
CA VAL A 84 16.34 2.18 3.28
C VAL A 84 15.62 1.89 4.60
N GLY A 85 14.96 2.88 5.18
CA GLY A 85 14.12 2.69 6.38
C GLY A 85 12.91 1.78 6.15
N VAL A 86 12.43 1.67 4.91
CA VAL A 86 11.25 0.86 4.53
C VAL A 86 11.55 -0.63 4.38
N CYS A 87 12.81 -1.06 4.26
CA CYS A 87 13.19 -2.48 4.21
C CYS A 87 13.32 -3.16 5.58
N LEU A 88 13.23 -2.40 6.68
CA LEU A 88 13.44 -2.90 8.06
C LEU A 88 12.14 -3.12 8.86
N LEU A 89 10.97 -3.00 8.22
CA LEU A 89 9.64 -3.16 8.83
C LEU A 89 8.79 -4.10 7.99
#